data_AF-A0A871YDI1-F1
#
_entry.id   AF-A0A871YDI1-F1
#
_cell.length_a   1.000
_cell.length_b   1.000
_cell.length_c   1.000
_cell.angle_alpha   90.00
_cell.angle_beta   90.00
_cell.angle_gamma   90.00
#
_symmetry.space_group_name_H-M   'P 1'
#
loop_
_entity.id
_entity.type
_entity.pdbx_description
1 polymer ?
#
loop_
_entity_poly.entity_id
_entity_poly.type
_entity_poly.pdbx_seq_one_letter_code
_entity_poly.pdbx_strand_id
1 'polypeptide(L)'
;MEDAFAINAVALVKGRPQTLGLKELLQVFIDHRIEVVRRRSEYRKAKAEGRLSMVDGLLKAIIDIDKVIKIIRGSDDAAAAKEKLIKDFKLNDEQATYILDMPLRRLTKMSKLELETEQKELKTTIAALSALLKSEENIKAQVATELTAVGKSFATPRRTRIGAA
;
A
#
# COMPACT_ATOMS: atom_id res chain seq x y z
N MET A 1 -26.48 13.99 -45.51
CA MET A 1 -25.34 13.08 -45.80
C MET A 1 -25.40 12.01 -44.75
N GLU A 2 -25.58 10.76 -45.17
CA GLU A 2 -25.72 9.60 -44.30
C GLU A 2 -24.54 8.67 -44.55
N ASP A 3 -23.83 8.31 -43.49
CA ASP A 3 -22.67 7.42 -43.54
C ASP A 3 -22.88 6.24 -42.59
N ALA A 4 -22.55 5.04 -43.05
CA ALA A 4 -22.63 3.83 -42.25
C ALA A 4 -21.33 3.61 -41.46
N PHE A 5 -21.44 3.33 -40.15
CA PHE A 5 -20.31 2.93 -39.31
C PHE A 5 -20.43 1.45 -38.93
N ALA A 6 -19.66 0.59 -39.59
CA ALA A 6 -19.58 -0.84 -39.27
C ALA A 6 -18.61 -1.08 -38.10
N ILE A 7 -19.09 -1.69 -37.02
CA ILE A 7 -18.27 -1.98 -35.83
C ILE A 7 -17.55 -3.31 -36.02
N ASN A 8 -16.21 -3.29 -36.02
CA ASN A 8 -15.37 -4.46 -35.84
C ASN A 8 -14.47 -4.28 -34.60
N ALA A 9 -14.92 -4.80 -33.46
CA ALA A 9 -14.26 -4.59 -32.18
C ALA A 9 -13.14 -5.62 -31.93
N VAL A 10 -11.96 -5.36 -32.51
CA VAL A 10 -10.77 -6.18 -32.30
C VAL A 10 -9.86 -5.53 -31.25
N ALA A 11 -9.46 -6.29 -30.24
CA ALA A 11 -8.54 -5.85 -29.20
C ALA A 11 -7.51 -6.93 -28.85
N LEU A 12 -6.39 -6.52 -28.23
CA LEU A 12 -5.40 -7.44 -27.70
C LEU A 12 -5.80 -7.90 -26.30
N VAL A 13 -6.11 -9.18 -26.16
CA VAL A 13 -6.36 -9.82 -24.86
C VAL A 13 -5.21 -10.78 -24.58
N LYS A 14 -4.44 -10.51 -23.53
CA LYS A 14 -3.25 -11.28 -23.16
C LYS A 14 -2.26 -11.46 -24.32
N GLY A 15 -2.05 -10.39 -25.09
CA GLY A 15 -1.12 -10.35 -26.22
C GLY A 15 -1.61 -11.00 -27.51
N ARG A 16 -2.86 -11.48 -27.57
CA ARG A 16 -3.46 -12.07 -28.77
C ARG A 16 -4.62 -11.22 -29.30
N PRO A 17 -4.73 -11.00 -30.62
CA PRO A 17 -5.86 -10.29 -31.20
C PRO A 17 -7.13 -11.15 -31.09
N GLN A 18 -8.19 -10.57 -30.55
CA GLN A 18 -9.50 -11.19 -30.43
C GLN A 18 -10.58 -10.21 -30.86
N THR A 19 -11.59 -10.72 -31.56
CA THR A 19 -12.81 -9.95 -31.84
C THR A 19 -13.76 -10.16 -30.68
N LEU A 20 -14.21 -9.07 -30.04
CA LEU A 20 -14.94 -9.12 -28.79
C LEU A 20 -16.32 -8.45 -28.90
N GLY A 21 -17.30 -9.02 -28.21
CA GLY A 21 -18.58 -8.36 -27.96
C GLY A 21 -18.48 -7.30 -26.85
N LEU A 22 -19.54 -6.49 -26.69
CA LEU A 22 -19.59 -5.44 -25.66
C LEU A 22 -19.39 -6.00 -24.24
N LYS A 23 -20.03 -7.14 -23.91
CA LYS A 23 -19.90 -7.77 -22.58
C LYS A 23 -18.46 -8.19 -22.31
N GLU A 24 -17.78 -8.76 -23.30
CA GLU A 24 -16.41 -9.24 -23.16
C GLU A 24 -15.42 -8.09 -23.00
N LEU A 25 -15.61 -7.01 -23.77
CA LEU A 25 -14.83 -5.77 -23.61
C LEU A 25 -14.95 -5.22 -22.18
N LEU A 26 -16.18 -5.14 -21.65
CA LEU A 26 -16.42 -4.70 -20.28
C LEU A 26 -15.79 -5.64 -19.25
N GLN A 27 -15.84 -6.95 -19.48
CA GLN A 27 -15.24 -7.93 -18.59
C GLN A 27 -13.72 -7.78 -18.53
N VAL A 28 -13.05 -7.68 -19.68
CA VAL A 28 -11.58 -7.47 -19.75
C VAL A 28 -11.18 -6.19 -19.01
N PHE A 29 -11.96 -5.12 -19.17
CA PHE A 29 -11.72 -3.88 -18.44
C PHE A 29 -11.86 -4.06 -16.92
N ILE A 30 -12.94 -4.69 -16.46
CA ILE A 30 -13.20 -4.92 -15.03
C ILE A 30 -12.12 -5.82 -14.41
N ASP A 31 -11.74 -6.90 -15.09
CA ASP A 31 -10.70 -7.82 -14.63
C ASP A 31 -9.37 -7.10 -14.44
N HIS A 32 -9.00 -6.23 -15.39
CA HIS A 32 -7.81 -5.41 -15.26
C HIS A 32 -7.90 -4.44 -14.08
N ARG A 33 -9.07 -3.82 -13.84
CA ARG A 33 -9.26 -2.92 -12.68
C ARG A 33 -9.13 -3.67 -11.36
N ILE A 34 -9.66 -4.88 -11.26
CA ILE A 34 -9.51 -5.75 -10.08
C ILE A 34 -8.03 -6.06 -9.84
N GLU A 35 -7.29 -6.43 -10.88
CA GLU A 35 -5.84 -6.70 -10.78
C GLU A 35 -5.07 -5.46 -10.29
N VAL A 36 -5.33 -4.29 -10.87
CA VAL A 36 -4.69 -3.03 -10.47
C VAL A 36 -4.97 -2.70 -9.01
N VAL A 37 -6.22 -2.82 -8.55
CA VAL A 37 -6.59 -2.54 -7.16
C VAL A 37 -5.93 -3.55 -6.21
N ARG A 38 -5.86 -4.83 -6.59
CA ARG A 38 -5.18 -5.88 -5.82
C ARG A 38 -3.70 -5.57 -5.66
N ARG A 39 -2.97 -5.40 -6.77
CA ARG A 39 -1.52 -5.14 -6.77
C ARG A 39 -1.17 -3.86 -6.01
N ARG A 40 -1.96 -2.80 -6.18
CA ARG A 40 -1.79 -1.54 -5.43
C ARG A 40 -1.96 -1.77 -3.92
N SER A 41 -2.97 -2.53 -3.53
CA SER A 41 -3.29 -2.79 -2.12
C SER A 41 -2.24 -3.70 -1.47
N GLU A 42 -1.75 -4.72 -2.17
CA GLU A 42 -0.65 -5.58 -1.74
C GLU A 42 0.64 -4.77 -1.52
N TYR A 43 1.00 -3.92 -2.49
CA TYR A 43 2.16 -3.04 -2.37
C TYR A 43 2.05 -2.10 -1.16
N ARG A 44 0.89 -1.46 -0.98
CA ARG A 44 0.65 -0.57 0.16
C ARG A 44 0.71 -1.32 1.48
N LYS A 45 0.18 -2.54 1.53
CA LYS A 45 0.21 -3.39 2.72
C LYS A 45 1.65 -3.74 3.09
N ALA A 46 2.43 -4.26 2.15
CA ALA A 46 3.83 -4.61 2.38
C ALA A 46 4.66 -3.40 2.85
N LYS A 47 4.44 -2.23 2.24
CA LYS A 47 5.10 -0.98 2.66
C LYS A 47 4.71 -0.57 4.09
N ALA A 48 3.42 -0.68 4.43
CA ALA A 48 2.93 -0.36 5.77
C ALA A 48 3.46 -1.35 6.82
N GLU A 49 3.53 -2.65 6.51
CA GLU A 49 4.09 -3.69 7.38
C GLU A 49 5.58 -3.48 7.63
N GLY A 50 6.36 -3.16 6.59
CA GLY A 50 7.77 -2.81 6.74
C GLY A 50 7.97 -1.58 7.63
N ARG A 51 7.16 -0.54 7.44
CA ARG A 51 7.21 0.66 8.29
C ARG A 51 6.80 0.35 9.73
N LEU A 52 5.75 -0.44 9.93
CA LEU A 52 5.29 -0.85 11.26
C LEU A 52 6.39 -1.63 12.00
N SER A 53 7.05 -2.56 11.31
CA SER A 53 8.19 -3.30 11.89
C SER A 53 9.28 -2.33 12.37
N MET A 54 9.66 -1.34 11.56
CA MET A 54 10.64 -0.33 11.97
C MET A 54 10.17 0.45 13.21
N VAL A 55 8.94 0.97 13.20
CA VAL A 55 8.37 1.73 14.33
C VAL A 55 8.31 0.89 15.62
N ASP A 56 7.95 -0.39 15.52
CA ASP A 56 7.93 -1.33 16.66
C ASP A 56 9.32 -1.52 17.27
N GLY A 57 10.36 -1.61 16.43
CA GLY A 57 11.75 -1.67 16.88
C GLY A 57 12.18 -0.41 17.62
N LEU A 58 11.82 0.77 17.11
CA LEU A 58 12.14 2.05 17.74
C LEU A 58 11.41 2.23 19.07
N LEU A 59 10.13 1.88 19.15
CA LEU A 59 9.37 1.97 20.40
C LEU A 59 9.95 1.05 21.48
N LYS A 60 10.36 -0.17 21.12
CA LYS A 60 11.08 -1.07 22.05
C LYS A 60 12.37 -0.44 22.55
N ALA A 61 13.18 0.14 21.65
CA ALA A 61 14.43 0.79 22.02
C ALA A 61 14.22 2.02 22.93
N ILE A 62 13.16 2.80 22.71
CA ILE A 62 12.82 3.97 23.53
C ILE A 62 12.32 3.56 24.93
N ILE A 63 11.60 2.45 25.05
CA ILE A 63 11.12 1.93 26.35
C ILE A 63 12.31 1.57 27.25
N ASP A 64 13.32 0.90 26.70
CA ASP A 64 14.51 0.44 27.45
C ASP A 64 15.77 1.26 27.08
N ILE A 65 15.61 2.58 26.95
CA ILE A 65 16.67 3.46 26.40
C ILE A 65 17.97 3.40 27.22
N ASP A 66 17.89 3.23 28.54
CA ASP A 66 19.08 3.12 29.40
C ASP A 66 19.93 1.89 29.05
N LYS A 67 19.27 0.78 28.73
CA LYS A 67 19.95 -0.46 28.29
C LYS A 67 20.58 -0.26 26.92
N VAL A 68 19.86 0.40 25.99
CA VAL A 68 20.39 0.73 24.66
C VAL A 68 21.64 1.62 24.78
N ILE A 69 21.59 2.68 25.59
CA ILE A 69 22.73 3.58 25.82
C ILE A 69 23.91 2.82 26.45
N LYS A 70 23.65 1.92 27.41
CA LYS A 70 24.70 1.10 28.03
C LYS A 70 25.39 0.18 27.04
N ILE A 71 24.64 -0.45 26.12
CA ILE A 71 25.19 -1.30 25.06
C ILE A 71 26.05 -0.47 24.10
N ILE A 72 25.56 0.70 23.67
CA ILE A 72 26.27 1.59 22.74
C ILE A 72 27.57 2.09 23.38
N ARG A 73 27.52 2.59 24.62
CA ARG A 73 28.71 3.11 25.33
C ARG A 73 29.70 2.02 25.75
N GLY A 74 29.25 0.78 25.89
CA GLY A 74 30.08 -0.38 26.26
C GLY A 74 30.56 -1.22 25.06
N SER A 75 30.49 -0.68 23.85
CA SER A 75 30.98 -1.33 22.64
C SER A 75 32.12 -0.53 22.03
N ASP A 76 33.11 -1.24 21.49
CA ASP A 76 34.35 -0.62 20.97
C ASP A 76 34.11 0.12 19.65
N ASP A 77 33.13 -0.32 18.86
CA ASP A 77 32.72 0.31 17.60
C ASP A 77 31.21 0.15 17.33
N ALA A 78 30.75 0.83 16.28
CA ALA A 78 29.35 0.82 15.86
C ALA A 78 28.88 -0.57 15.38
N ALA A 79 29.76 -1.39 14.82
CA ALA A 79 29.40 -2.73 14.34
C ALA A 79 29.14 -3.67 15.54
N ALA A 80 29.99 -3.63 16.56
CA ALA A 80 29.83 -4.36 17.80
C ALA A 80 28.56 -3.92 18.57
N ALA A 81 28.27 -2.61 18.60
CA ALA A 81 27.03 -2.10 19.19
C ALA A 81 25.79 -2.63 18.44
N LYS A 82 25.84 -2.62 17.11
CA LYS A 82 24.76 -3.11 16.23
C LYS A 82 24.47 -4.58 16.47
N GLU A 83 25.49 -5.44 16.49
CA GLU A 83 25.31 -6.88 16.75
C GLU A 83 24.71 -7.16 18.13
N LYS A 84 25.15 -6.43 19.16
CA LYS A 84 24.58 -6.56 20.51
C LYS A 84 23.12 -6.11 20.54
N LEU A 85 22.77 -5.01 19.89
CA LEU A 85 21.38 -4.53 19.79
C LEU A 85 20.48 -5.54 19.07
N ILE A 86 20.95 -6.14 17.98
CA ILE A 86 20.26 -7.22 17.25
C ILE A 86 19.98 -8.40 18.19
N LYS A 87 21.00 -8.87 18.93
CA LYS A 87 20.88 -10.04 19.83
C LYS A 87 19.97 -9.75 21.02
N ASP A 88 20.17 -8.64 21.71
CA ASP A 88 19.47 -8.34 22.97
C ASP A 88 18.00 -7.93 22.78
N PHE A 89 17.70 -7.22 21.69
CA PHE A 89 16.37 -6.69 21.42
C PHE A 89 15.63 -7.43 20.31
N LYS A 90 16.25 -8.50 19.75
CA LYS A 90 15.72 -9.29 18.63
C LYS A 90 15.33 -8.40 17.44
N LEU A 91 16.20 -7.46 17.13
CA LEU A 91 16.01 -6.49 16.06
C LEU A 91 16.59 -7.03 14.76
N ASN A 92 16.10 -6.56 13.62
CA ASN A 92 16.74 -6.78 12.34
C ASN A 92 17.87 -5.76 12.11
N ASP A 93 18.66 -5.99 11.06
CA ASP A 93 19.83 -5.19 10.71
C ASP A 93 19.49 -3.71 10.45
N GLU A 94 18.38 -3.46 9.75
CA GLU A 94 17.89 -2.11 9.41
C GLU A 94 17.45 -1.34 10.66
N GLN A 95 16.70 -1.99 11.57
CA GLN A 95 16.24 -1.41 12.83
C GLN A 95 17.41 -1.03 13.72
N ALA A 96 18.40 -1.92 13.86
CA ALA A 96 19.58 -1.66 14.68
C ALA A 96 20.41 -0.50 14.13
N THR A 97 20.59 -0.44 12.80
CA THR A 97 21.25 0.69 12.13
C THR A 97 20.50 2.00 12.41
N TYR A 98 19.17 1.98 12.24
CA TYR A 98 18.34 3.17 12.46
C TYR A 98 18.37 3.65 13.92
N ILE A 99 18.45 2.74 14.89
CA ILE A 99 18.57 3.10 16.32
C ILE A 99 19.92 3.79 16.59
N LEU A 100 21.01 3.31 15.99
CA LEU A 100 22.32 3.94 16.11
C LEU A 100 22.35 5.34 15.48
N ASP A 101 21.63 5.53 14.36
CA ASP A 101 21.50 6.81 13.66
C ASP A 101 20.49 7.76 14.31
N MET A 102 19.80 7.34 15.38
CA MET A 102 18.75 8.12 16.02
C MET A 102 19.32 9.36 16.74
N PRO A 103 18.84 10.58 16.43
CA PRO A 103 19.28 11.77 17.16
C PRO A 103 18.62 11.84 18.54
N LEU A 104 19.36 12.27 19.58
CA LEU A 104 18.90 12.34 20.97
C LEU A 104 17.58 13.12 21.16
N ARG A 105 17.27 14.09 20.29
CA ARG A 105 15.98 14.81 20.30
C ARG A 105 14.75 13.90 20.17
N ARG A 106 14.90 12.73 19.56
CA ARG A 106 13.82 11.73 19.39
C ARG A 106 13.45 11.02 20.70
N LEU A 107 14.22 11.21 21.77
CA LEU A 107 13.93 10.66 23.10
C LEU A 107 12.92 11.49 23.89
N THR A 108 12.46 12.63 23.34
CA THR A 108 11.44 13.45 23.99
C THR A 108 10.10 12.72 24.07
N LYS A 109 9.29 13.04 25.09
CA LYS A 109 7.92 12.50 25.23
C LYS A 109 7.07 12.74 23.99
N MET A 110 7.24 13.89 23.32
CA MET A 110 6.52 14.24 22.10
C MET A 110 6.85 13.30 20.95
N SER A 111 8.15 13.07 20.69
CA SER A 111 8.58 12.14 19.63
C SER A 111 8.13 10.70 19.90
N LYS A 112 8.06 10.27 21.16
CA LYS A 112 7.49 8.97 21.52
C LYS A 112 6.00 8.89 21.17
N LEU A 113 5.22 9.93 21.51
CA LEU A 113 3.78 9.97 21.23
C LEU A 113 3.49 10.01 19.72
N GLU A 114 4.33 10.69 18.94
CA GLU A 114 4.28 10.67 17.47
C GLU A 114 4.47 9.24 16.94
N LEU A 115 5.48 8.50 17.42
CA LEU A 115 5.72 7.12 17.01
C LEU A 115 4.58 6.18 17.43
N GLU A 116 4.01 6.36 18.62
CA GLU A 116 2.85 5.57 19.07
C GLU A 116 1.61 5.85 18.21
N THR A 117 1.41 7.10 17.79
CA THR A 117 0.33 7.49 16.89
C THR A 117 0.54 6.88 15.50
N GLU A 118 1.76 7.01 14.95
CA GLU A 118 2.15 6.40 13.69
C GLU A 118 1.93 4.88 13.71
N GLN A 119 2.32 4.21 14.80
CA GLN A 119 2.10 2.77 14.98
C GLN A 119 0.61 2.39 14.91
N LYS A 120 -0.27 3.17 15.57
CA LYS A 120 -1.71 2.93 15.58
C LYS A 120 -2.33 3.13 14.19
N GLU A 121 -1.92 4.19 13.48
CA GLU A 121 -2.37 4.47 12.12
C GLU A 121 -1.93 3.37 11.14
N LEU A 122 -0.69 2.91 11.25
CA LEU A 122 -0.16 1.82 10.44
C LEU A 122 -0.92 0.51 10.70
N LYS A 123 -1.16 0.15 11.96
CA LYS A 123 -1.96 -1.03 12.31
C LYS A 123 -3.38 -0.95 11.75
N THR A 124 -4.01 0.20 11.84
CA THR A 124 -5.35 0.45 11.27
C THR A 124 -5.34 0.29 9.75
N THR A 125 -4.33 0.87 9.09
CA THR A 125 -4.16 0.78 7.63
C THR A 125 -3.92 -0.66 7.18
N ILE A 126 -3.06 -1.41 7.86
CA ILE A 126 -2.78 -2.82 7.56
C ILE A 126 -4.03 -3.68 7.77
N ALA A 127 -4.82 -3.41 8.81
CA ALA A 127 -6.08 -4.11 9.07
C ALA A 127 -7.09 -3.86 7.94
N ALA A 128 -7.26 -2.60 7.53
CA ALA A 128 -8.15 -2.23 6.42
C ALA A 128 -7.71 -2.86 5.09
N LEU A 129 -6.41 -2.79 4.75
CA LEU A 129 -5.86 -3.40 3.54
C LEU A 129 -5.96 -4.93 3.57
N SER A 130 -5.76 -5.54 4.74
CA SER A 130 -5.91 -6.99 4.90
C SER A 130 -7.38 -7.41 4.77
N ALA A 131 -8.33 -6.64 5.29
CA ALA A 131 -9.76 -6.90 5.09
C ALA A 131 -10.15 -6.76 3.61
N LEU A 132 -9.62 -5.77 2.91
CA LEU A 132 -9.83 -5.58 1.47
C LEU A 132 -9.29 -6.77 0.65
N LEU A 133 -8.07 -7.24 0.96
CA LEU A 133 -7.42 -8.33 0.23
C LEU A 133 -7.96 -9.73 0.56
N LYS A 134 -8.69 -9.89 1.68
CA LYS A 134 -9.24 -11.18 2.12
C LYS A 134 -10.38 -11.71 1.25
N SER A 135 -11.16 -10.82 0.62
CA SER A 135 -12.32 -11.21 -0.20
C SER A 135 -12.29 -10.52 -1.55
N GLU A 136 -12.56 -11.30 -2.60
CA GLU A 136 -12.72 -10.76 -3.94
C GLU A 136 -13.91 -9.81 -4.05
N GLU A 137 -14.96 -10.02 -3.25
CA GLU A 137 -16.13 -9.14 -3.20
C GLU A 137 -15.77 -7.74 -2.67
N ASN A 138 -14.89 -7.67 -1.67
CA ASN A 138 -14.40 -6.39 -1.15
C ASN A 138 -13.62 -5.61 -2.22
N ILE A 139 -12.80 -6.31 -3.01
CA ILE A 139 -12.08 -5.71 -4.13
C ILE A 139 -13.06 -5.21 -5.19
N LYS A 140 -14.09 -5.99 -5.53
CA LYS A 140 -15.13 -5.59 -6.49
C LYS A 140 -15.91 -4.36 -6.00
N ALA A 141 -16.29 -4.33 -4.73
CA ALA A 141 -16.95 -3.17 -4.13
C ALA A 141 -16.07 -1.91 -4.15
N GLN A 142 -14.77 -2.06 -3.88
CA GLN A 142 -13.81 -0.96 -3.97
C GLN A 142 -13.66 -0.46 -5.42
N VAL A 143 -13.56 -1.37 -6.39
CA VAL A 143 -13.52 -1.03 -7.82
C VAL A 143 -14.79 -0.29 -8.24
N ALA A 144 -15.97 -0.75 -7.83
CA ALA A 144 -17.24 -0.08 -8.12
C ALA A 144 -17.30 1.34 -7.53
N THR A 145 -16.81 1.51 -6.30
CA THR A 145 -16.73 2.82 -5.64
C THR A 145 -15.81 3.77 -6.40
N GLU A 146 -14.62 3.30 -6.78
CA GLU A 146 -13.65 4.10 -7.56
C GLU A 146 -14.18 4.47 -8.95
N LEU A 147 -14.80 3.53 -9.66
CA LEU A 147 -15.38 3.78 -10.98
C LEU A 147 -16.57 4.75 -10.90
N THR A 148 -17.39 4.65 -9.86
CA THR A 148 -18.49 5.59 -9.64
C THR A 148 -17.98 7.00 -9.39
N ALA A 149 -16.90 7.15 -8.61
CA ALA A 149 -16.26 8.44 -8.37
C ALA A 149 -15.72 9.04 -9.67
N VAL A 150 -15.00 8.25 -10.47
CA VAL A 150 -14.51 8.67 -11.79
C VAL A 150 -15.67 9.08 -12.70
N GLY A 151 -16.75 8.28 -12.73
CA GLY A 151 -17.96 8.62 -13.49
C GLY A 151 -18.54 9.98 -13.09
N LYS A 152 -18.61 10.30 -11.80
CA LYS A 152 -19.07 11.61 -11.32
C LYS A 152 -18.14 12.76 -11.71
N SER A 153 -16.82 12.54 -11.62
CA SER A 153 -15.83 13.59 -11.92
C SER A 153 -15.70 13.92 -13.40
N PHE A 154 -15.97 12.96 -14.30
CA PHE A 154 -15.71 13.09 -15.74
C PHE A 154 -16.96 12.90 -16.61
N ALA A 155 -18.16 12.84 -16.02
CA ALA A 155 -19.39 12.70 -16.78
C ALA A 155 -19.62 13.88 -17.73
N THR A 156 -19.97 13.56 -18.98
CA THR A 156 -20.46 14.52 -19.96
C THR A 156 -21.78 14.02 -20.56
N PRO A 157 -22.71 14.91 -20.94
CA PRO A 157 -23.97 14.50 -21.55
C PRO A 157 -23.70 13.82 -22.89
N ARG A 158 -24.53 12.83 -23.22
CA ARG A 158 -24.45 12.10 -24.49
C ARG A 158 -24.63 13.07 -25.66
N ARG A 159 -23.67 13.08 -26.60
CA ARG A 159 -23.69 13.95 -27.79
C ARG A 159 -24.53 13.37 -28.93
N THR A 160 -24.41 12.07 -29.17
CA THR A 160 -25.13 11.36 -30.25
C THR A 160 -26.54 11.00 -29.83
N ARG A 161 -27.56 11.47 -30.54
CA ARG A 161 -28.96 11.04 -30.35
C ARG A 161 -29.18 9.69 -31.04
N ILE A 162 -29.84 8.75 -30.39
CA ILE A 162 -30.30 7.50 -31.01
C ILE A 162 -31.75 7.71 -31.44
N GLY A 163 -32.02 7.71 -32.74
CA GLY A 163 -33.39 7.64 -33.28
C GLY A 163 -33.89 6.20 -33.30
N ALA A 164 -35.20 6.01 -33.25
CA ALA A 164 -35.79 4.72 -33.61
C ALA A 164 -35.54 4.45 -35.11
N ALA A 165 -35.32 3.18 -35.44
CA ALA A 165 -35.20 2.72 -36.82
C ALA A 165 -36.54 2.82 -37.55
#